data_AF-A0A0F8WFB5-F1
#
_entry.id   AF-A0A0F8WFB5-F1
#
_cell.length_a   1.000
_cell.length_b   1.000
_cell.length_c   1.000
_cell.angle_alpha   90.00
_cell.angle_beta   90.00
_cell.angle_gamma   90.00
#
_symmetry.space_group_name_H-M   'P 1'
#
loop_
_entity.id
_entity.type
_entity.pdbx_description
1 polymer ?
#
loop_
_entity_poly.entity_id
_entity_poly.type
_entity_poly.pdbx_seq_one_letter_code
_entity_poly.pdbx_strand_id
1 'polypeptide(L)' 'MRNLFHAVYYWVNVMTWVRLLVWLVIRGHIKGRERIPRNGALILASNHVNVADGPIITGVSPRRIVW' A
#
# COMPACT_ATOMS: atom_id res chain seq x y z
N MET A 1 -15.58 1.07 -14.15
CA MET A 1 -15.91 2.39 -13.56
C MET A 1 -15.52 2.39 -12.09
N ARG A 2 -14.59 3.25 -11.65
CA ARG A 2 -14.29 3.41 -10.21
C ARG A 2 -15.46 4.14 -9.55
N ASN A 3 -16.32 3.43 -8.82
CA ASN A 3 -17.33 4.07 -8.00
C ASN A 3 -16.67 4.72 -6.76
N LEU A 4 -17.27 5.81 -6.27
CA LEU A 4 -16.82 6.51 -5.06
C LEU A 4 -16.73 5.56 -3.86
N PHE A 5 -17.68 4.63 -3.78
CA PHE A 5 -17.77 3.62 -2.74
C PHE A 5 -16.48 2.78 -2.59
N HIS A 6 -15.93 2.26 -3.67
CA HIS A 6 -14.68 1.49 -3.66
C HIS A 6 -13.49 2.34 -3.22
N ALA A 7 -13.47 3.63 -3.59
CA ALA A 7 -12.42 4.53 -3.14
C ALA A 7 -12.49 4.77 -1.63
N VAL A 8 -13.69 5.03 -1.11
CA VAL A 8 -13.92 5.21 0.33
C VAL A 8 -13.57 3.94 1.10
N TYR A 9 -14.11 2.79 0.68
CA TYR A 9 -13.82 1.49 1.29
C TYR A 9 -12.31 1.20 1.32
N TYR A 10 -11.61 1.43 0.21
CA TYR A 10 -10.16 1.26 0.13
C TYR A 10 -9.44 2.14 1.16
N TRP A 11 -9.74 3.44 1.18
CA TRP A 11 -9.04 4.38 2.06
C TRP A 11 -9.33 4.13 3.54
N VAL A 12 -10.56 3.77 3.90
CA VAL A 12 -10.91 3.43 5.28
C VAL A 12 -10.11 2.23 5.76
N ASN A 13 -10.11 1.10 5.02
CA ASN A 13 -9.34 -0.10 5.42
C ASN A 13 -7.82 0.15 5.40
N VAL A 14 -7.38 0.80 4.31
CA VAL A 14 -6.17 1.63 4.15
C VAL A 14 -5.54 2.18 5.44
N MET A 15 -6.17 3.26 5.89
CA MET A 15 -5.68 4.16 6.91
C MET A 15 -5.93 3.66 8.33
N THR A 16 -6.79 2.64 8.51
CA THR A 16 -7.10 2.06 9.82
C THR A 16 -6.28 0.79 10.04
N TRP A 17 -6.89 -0.37 9.85
CA TRP A 17 -6.38 -1.65 10.31
C TRP A 17 -5.16 -2.13 9.53
N VAL A 18 -5.08 -1.89 8.22
CA VAL A 18 -3.93 -2.33 7.41
C VAL A 18 -2.65 -1.66 7.88
N ARG A 19 -2.64 -0.33 7.99
CA ARG A 19 -1.47 0.41 8.49
C ARG A 19 -1.14 0.07 9.94
N LEU A 20 -2.15 -0.10 10.79
CA LEU A 20 -1.94 -0.48 12.18
C LEU A 20 -1.26 -1.85 12.29
N LEU A 21 -1.74 -2.86 11.57
CA LEU A 21 -1.16 -4.20 11.58
C LEU A 21 0.26 -4.20 11.01
N VAL A 22 0.50 -3.49 9.90
CA VAL A 22 1.86 -3.34 9.36
C VAL A 22 2.78 -2.70 10.38
N TRP A 23 2.35 -1.62 11.05
CA TRP A 23 3.17 -0.95 12.05
C TRP A 23 3.44 -1.82 13.30
N LEU A 24 2.46 -2.59 13.76
CA LEU A 24 2.59 -3.45 14.95
C LEU A 24 3.42 -4.71 14.71
N VAL A 25 3.25 -5.35 13.55
CA VAL A 25 3.75 -6.71 13.31
C VAL A 25 5.03 -6.72 12.46
N ILE A 26 5.25 -5.69 11.64
CA ILE A 26 6.39 -5.64 10.71
C ILE A 26 7.48 -4.73 11.28
N ARG A 27 8.64 -5.32 11.59
CA ARG A 27 9.87 -4.55 11.79
C ARG A 27 10.52 -4.24 10.44
N GLY A 28 9.99 -3.25 9.73
CA GLY A 28 10.43 -2.90 8.38
C GLY A 28 11.58 -1.88 8.34
N HIS A 29 12.58 -2.14 7.49
CA HIS A 29 13.59 -1.14 7.09
C HIS A 29 13.27 -0.64 5.68
N ILE A 30 12.53 0.46 5.59
CA ILE A 30 12.10 1.03 4.31
C ILE A 30 13.14 2.06 3.86
N LYS A 31 13.67 1.88 2.64
CA LYS A 31 14.62 2.81 2.01
C LYS A 31 14.05 3.30 0.68
N GLY A 32 14.30 4.56 0.32
CA GLY A 32 13.90 5.09 -0.99
C GLY A 32 12.41 5.38 -1.15
N ARG A 33 11.63 5.39 -0.05
CA ARG A 33 10.18 5.67 -0.10
C ARG A 33 9.88 7.05 -0.70
N GLU A 34 10.74 8.01 -0.43
CA GLU A 34 10.71 9.37 -0.94
C GLU A 34 10.90 9.46 -2.46
N ARG A 35 11.49 8.43 -3.09
CA ARG A 35 11.74 8.38 -4.53
C ARG A 35 10.53 7.88 -5.33
N ILE A 36 9.48 7.41 -4.65
CA ILE A 36 8.28 6.89 -5.31
C ILE A 36 7.48 8.06 -5.89
N PRO A 37 7.23 8.10 -7.21
CA PRO A 37 6.42 9.15 -7.83
C PRO A 37 5.02 9.20 -7.23
N ARG A 38 4.64 10.34 -6.64
CA ARG A 38 3.31 10.53 -6.05
C ARG A 38 2.20 10.59 -7.08
N ASN A 39 2.53 11.07 -8.28
CA ASN A 39 1.61 11.26 -9.40
C ASN A 39 2.15 10.57 -10.66
N GLY A 40 1.30 10.42 -11.66
CA GLY A 40 1.64 9.78 -12.93
C GLY A 40 1.62 8.25 -12.88
N ALA A 41 1.89 7.63 -14.03
CA ALA A 41 1.96 6.18 -14.18
C ALA A 41 3.15 5.62 -13.39
N LEU A 42 2.92 4.49 -12.72
CA LEU A 42 3.93 3.77 -11.96
C LEU A 42 3.57 2.29 -12.01
N ILE A 43 4.53 1.44 -12.35
CA ILE A 43 4.44 0.00 -12.15
C ILE A 43 5.37 -0.34 -10.99
N LEU A 44 4.82 -0.92 -9.94
CA LEU A 44 5.59 -1.41 -8.81
C LEU A 44 5.80 -2.91 -9.01
N ALA A 45 7.01 -3.30 -9.41
CA ALA A 45 7.41 -4.69 -9.50
C ALA A 45 8.01 -5.14 -8.17
N SER A 46 7.54 -6.28 -7.65
CA SER A 46 8.04 -6.90 -6.42
C SER A 46 8.25 -8.39 -6.65
N ASN A 47 9.12 -8.99 -5.85
CA ASN A 47 9.04 -10.44 -5.63
C ASN A 47 7.73 -10.78 -4.90
N HIS A 48 7.32 -12.05 -4.95
CA HIS A 48 6.17 -12.55 -4.21
C HIS A 48 6.57 -13.77 -3.38
N VAL A 49 6.63 -13.57 -2.07
CA VAL A 49 7.10 -14.57 -1.10
C VAL A 49 5.98 -14.95 -0.12
N ASN A 50 5.03 -14.06 0.12
CA ASN A 50 3.94 -14.30 1.07
C ASN A 50 2.64 -13.59 0.66
N VAL A 51 1.50 -14.14 1.08
CA VAL A 51 0.19 -13.47 0.93
C VAL A 51 0.16 -12.07 1.55
N ALA A 52 0.96 -11.84 2.59
CA ALA A 52 1.10 -10.56 3.26
C ALA A 52 1.77 -9.47 2.40
N ASP A 53 2.43 -9.82 1.28
CA ASP A 53 3.12 -8.86 0.42
C ASP A 53 2.17 -7.74 -0.05
N GLY A 54 0.96 -8.09 -0.47
CA GLY A 54 -0.06 -7.13 -0.92
C GLY A 54 -0.42 -6.10 0.16
N PRO A 55 -0.90 -6.52 1.35
CA PRO A 55 -1.18 -5.64 2.47
C PRO A 55 0.02 -4.80 2.93
N ILE A 56 1.22 -5.39 3.01
CA ILE A 56 2.43 -4.68 3.43
C ILE A 56 2.76 -3.58 2.43
N ILE A 57 2.89 -3.91 1.15
CA ILE A 57 3.16 -2.95 0.07
C ILE A 57 2.11 -1.85 0.07
N THR A 58 0.84 -2.21 0.22
CA THR A 58 -0.27 -1.25 0.27
C THR A 58 -0.18 -0.32 1.48
N GLY A 59 0.14 -0.84 2.67
CA GLY A 59 0.25 -0.06 3.89
C GLY A 59 1.43 0.92 3.89
N VAL A 60 2.57 0.52 3.31
CA VAL A 60 3.80 1.33 3.27
C VAL A 60 3.92 2.23 2.05
N SER A 61 3.15 1.99 0.99
CA SER A 61 3.20 2.83 -0.21
C SER A 61 2.68 4.25 0.09
N PRO A 62 3.35 5.30 -0.43
CA PRO A 62 2.91 6.68 -0.24
C PRO A 62 1.71 7.07 -1.12
N ARG A 63 1.27 6.17 -2.00
CA ARG A 63 0.13 6.34 -2.90
C ARG A 63 -0.70 5.08 -2.94
N ARG A 64 -1.95 5.22 -3.37
CA ARG A 64 -2.84 4.08 -3.63
C ARG A 64 -2.19 3.16 -4.66
N ILE A 65 -2.10 1.88 -4.30
CA ILE A 65 -1.73 0.79 -5.20
C ILE A 65 -3.01 0.15 -5.72
N VAL A 66 -3.03 -0.14 -7.01
CA VAL A 66 -4.09 -0.86 -7.70
C VAL A 66 -3.43 -1.97 -8.50
N TRP A 67 -4.07 -3.13 -8.52
CA TRP A 67 -3.68 -4.32 -9.26
C TRP A 67 -4.89 -4.84 -10.02
#